data_AF-A0A963C5N2-F1
#
_entry.id   AF-A0A963C5N2-F1
#
_cell.length_a   1.000
_cell.length_b   1.000
_cell.length_c   1.000
_cell.angle_alpha   90.00
_cell.angle_beta   90.00
_cell.angle_gamma   90.00
#
_symmetry.space_group_name_H-M   'P 1'
#
loop_
_entity.id
_entity.type
_entity.pdbx_description
1 polymer ?
#
loop_
_entity_poly.entity_id
_entity_poly.type
_entity_poly.pdbx_seq_one_letter_code
_entity_poly.pdbx_strand_id
1 'polypeptide(L)'
;MHKIALIGLIAASLALGACERKTEEKKASGRPPTLITTTQAKAGTMEMAEETLGTLEALIDPKVGAEIAGKVVKIAAGSGKAVRKGDLLAIIDDADAALQHRADEAERKRVEALLSQQERVVERQQQLVQKGFISQNAA
;
A
#
# COMPACT_ATOMS: atom_id res chain seq x y z
N MET A 1 114.99 49.36 -5.96
CA MET A 1 113.51 49.33 -5.87
C MET A 1 112.89 47.96 -6.25
N HIS A 2 113.62 46.84 -6.13
CA HIS A 2 113.11 45.49 -6.44
C HIS A 2 112.52 44.73 -5.23
N LYS A 3 112.65 45.27 -4.00
CA LYS A 3 112.18 44.61 -2.77
C LYS A 3 110.72 44.92 -2.41
N ILE A 4 110.10 45.93 -3.04
CA ILE A 4 108.69 46.32 -2.82
C ILE A 4 107.74 45.49 -3.69
N ALA A 5 108.19 45.04 -4.87
CA ALA A 5 107.40 44.20 -5.78
C ALA A 5 107.17 42.77 -5.22
N LEU A 6 108.10 42.24 -4.42
CA LEU A 6 108.01 40.89 -3.86
C LEU A 6 107.04 40.81 -2.66
N ILE A 7 106.88 41.90 -1.91
CA ILE A 7 105.94 41.98 -0.78
C ILE A 7 104.50 42.18 -1.26
N GLY A 8 104.30 42.90 -2.37
CA GLY A 8 102.98 43.05 -3.00
C GLY A 8 102.41 41.76 -3.59
N LEU A 9 103.26 40.86 -4.09
CA LEU A 9 102.82 39.59 -4.68
C LEU A 9 102.36 38.56 -3.63
N ILE A 10 102.93 38.62 -2.42
CA ILE A 10 102.58 37.70 -1.31
C ILE A 10 101.32 38.19 -0.56
N ALA A 11 101.07 39.49 -0.51
CA ALA A 11 99.82 40.04 0.03
C ALA A 11 98.60 39.78 -0.90
N ALA A 12 98.83 39.70 -2.21
CA ALA A 12 97.79 39.39 -3.19
C ALA A 12 97.35 37.91 -3.17
N SER A 13 98.24 36.98 -2.84
CA SER A 13 97.90 35.55 -2.77
C SER A 13 97.13 35.16 -1.50
N LEU A 14 97.30 35.88 -0.38
CA LEU A 14 96.51 35.68 0.84
C LEU A 14 95.08 36.23 0.76
N ALA A 15 94.82 37.21 -0.12
CA ALA A 15 93.49 37.78 -0.29
C ALA A 15 92.53 36.91 -1.15
N LEU A 16 93.05 35.95 -1.91
CA LEU A 16 92.25 35.04 -2.75
C LEU A 16 91.76 33.78 -2.01
N GLY A 17 92.24 33.50 -0.79
CA GLY A 17 91.87 32.31 -0.01
C GLY A 17 90.65 32.47 0.92
N ALA A 18 90.03 33.65 0.99
CA ALA A 18 89.04 33.99 2.04
C ALA A 18 87.61 34.25 1.54
N CYS A 19 87.16 33.53 0.50
CA CYS A 19 85.74 33.49 0.11
C CYS A 19 85.29 32.08 -0.25
N GLU A 20 85.28 31.22 0.77
CA GLU A 20 84.55 29.96 0.75
C GLU A 20 83.04 30.28 0.92
N ARG A 21 82.39 30.63 -0.20
CA ARG A 21 80.94 30.73 -0.25
C ARG A 21 80.37 29.33 -0.35
N LYS A 22 79.77 28.89 0.75
CA LYS A 22 78.91 27.73 0.87
C LYS A 22 77.90 27.75 -0.28
N THR A 23 78.12 26.89 -1.28
CA THR A 23 77.17 26.62 -2.36
C THR A 23 75.94 25.99 -1.71
N GLU A 24 74.88 26.78 -1.54
CA GLU A 24 73.54 26.20 -1.45
C GLU A 24 73.29 25.47 -2.76
N GLU A 25 73.14 24.16 -2.67
CA GLU A 25 72.62 23.34 -3.76
C GLU A 25 71.26 23.91 -4.17
N LYS A 26 71.25 24.69 -5.27
CA LYS A 26 70.04 24.85 -6.05
C LYS A 26 69.65 23.44 -6.50
N LYS A 27 68.65 22.84 -5.83
CA LYS A 27 67.88 21.74 -6.40
C LYS A 27 67.62 22.11 -7.86
N ALA A 28 68.12 21.27 -8.76
CA ALA A 28 67.88 21.39 -10.19
C ALA A 28 66.41 21.76 -10.37
N SER A 29 66.15 22.86 -11.08
CA SER A 29 64.80 23.22 -11.50
C SER A 29 64.29 22.07 -12.36
N GLY A 30 63.63 21.11 -11.72
CA GLY A 30 62.83 20.10 -12.39
C GLY A 30 61.89 20.80 -13.36
N ARG A 31 61.58 20.13 -14.46
CA ARG A 31 60.66 20.59 -15.51
C ARG A 31 59.50 21.38 -14.89
N PRO A 32 59.11 22.54 -15.47
CA PRO A 32 58.05 23.36 -14.91
C PRO A 32 56.83 22.47 -14.63
N PRO A 33 56.20 22.61 -13.46
CA PRO A 33 55.12 21.72 -13.06
C PRO A 33 54.05 21.76 -14.15
N THR A 34 53.71 20.58 -14.66
CA THR A 34 52.67 20.44 -15.67
C THR A 34 51.37 20.97 -15.07
N LEU A 35 50.77 21.97 -15.71
CA LEU A 35 49.46 22.45 -15.28
C LEU A 35 48.46 21.31 -15.38
N ILE A 36 47.83 20.99 -14.26
CA ILE A 36 46.71 20.06 -14.18
C ILE A 36 45.48 20.79 -13.67
N THR A 37 44.33 20.46 -14.23
CA THR A 37 43.04 20.99 -13.79
C THR A 37 42.44 20.03 -12.77
N THR A 38 42.09 20.55 -11.59
CA THR A 38 41.43 19.78 -10.53
C THR A 38 40.15 20.48 -10.08
N THR A 39 39.15 19.70 -9.69
CA THR A 39 37.91 20.18 -9.07
C THR A 39 37.76 19.55 -7.68
N GLN A 40 37.27 20.32 -6.70
CA GLN A 40 36.92 19.79 -5.39
C GLN A 40 35.59 19.04 -5.45
N ALA A 41 35.61 17.76 -5.07
CA ALA A 41 34.39 16.99 -4.86
C ALA A 41 33.63 17.54 -3.65
N LYS A 42 32.33 17.75 -3.80
CA LYS A 42 31.42 18.09 -2.70
C LYS A 42 30.47 16.92 -2.49
N ALA A 43 30.36 16.47 -1.25
CA ALA A 43 29.32 15.52 -0.88
C ALA A 43 27.97 16.22 -0.92
N GLY A 44 27.00 15.59 -1.57
CA GLY A 44 25.62 16.02 -1.62
C GLY A 44 24.71 14.81 -1.72
N THR A 45 23.47 14.95 -1.30
CA THR A 45 22.47 13.89 -1.45
C THR A 45 22.18 13.70 -2.94
N MET A 46 22.33 12.48 -3.42
CA MET A 46 21.99 12.08 -4.77
C MET A 46 20.77 11.18 -4.68
N GLU A 47 19.66 11.60 -5.29
CA GLU A 47 18.47 10.77 -5.42
C GLU A 47 18.76 9.67 -6.46
N MET A 48 18.83 8.43 -5.99
CA MET A 48 18.89 7.26 -6.87
C MET A 48 17.46 6.79 -7.13
N ALA A 49 16.97 7.02 -8.35
CA ALA A 49 15.70 6.49 -8.81
C ALA A 49 15.94 5.34 -9.79
N GLU A 50 15.15 4.27 -9.67
CA GLU A 50 15.17 3.12 -10.56
C GLU A 50 13.79 2.99 -11.21
N GLU A 51 13.76 2.90 -12.54
CA GLU A 51 12.53 2.68 -13.30
C GLU A 51 12.34 1.18 -13.52
N THR A 52 11.20 0.66 -13.11
CA THR A 52 10.84 -0.75 -13.27
C THR A 52 9.40 -0.85 -13.76
N LEU A 53 9.13 -1.91 -14.52
CA LEU A 53 7.79 -2.23 -15.00
C LEU A 53 7.02 -3.04 -13.94
N GLY A 54 5.82 -2.60 -13.62
CA GLY A 54 4.89 -3.29 -12.74
C GLY A 54 3.48 -3.31 -13.32
N THR A 55 2.64 -4.22 -12.85
CA THR A 55 1.21 -4.27 -13.20
C THR A 55 0.40 -3.80 -12.00
N LEU A 56 -0.66 -3.05 -12.28
CA LEU A 56 -1.64 -2.66 -11.26
C LEU A 56 -2.81 -3.63 -11.30
N GLU A 57 -3.21 -4.12 -10.14
CA GLU A 57 -4.40 -4.93 -9.96
C GLU A 57 -5.41 -4.20 -9.09
N ALA A 58 -6.69 -4.48 -9.31
CA ALA A 58 -7.74 -3.95 -8.46
C ALA A 58 -7.60 -4.54 -7.05
N LEU A 59 -7.56 -3.68 -6.03
CA LEU A 59 -7.53 -4.13 -4.64
C LEU A 59 -8.80 -4.95 -4.27
N ILE A 60 -9.93 -4.66 -4.93
CA ILE A 60 -11.22 -5.31 -4.69
C ILE A 60 -11.85 -5.63 -6.05
N ASP A 61 -12.00 -6.92 -6.35
CA ASP A 61 -12.68 -7.43 -7.55
C ASP A 61 -13.79 -8.43 -7.14
N PRO A 62 -14.99 -7.93 -6.78
CA PRO A 62 -16.06 -8.79 -6.30
C PRO A 62 -16.77 -9.45 -7.48
N LYS A 63 -16.81 -10.78 -7.48
CA LYS A 63 -17.63 -11.57 -8.42
C LYS A 63 -19.05 -11.65 -7.88
N VAL A 64 -20.01 -11.06 -8.60
CA VAL A 64 -21.44 -11.12 -8.23
C VAL A 64 -22.11 -12.26 -8.99
N GLY A 65 -22.62 -13.24 -8.26
CA GLY A 65 -23.37 -14.39 -8.78
C GLY A 65 -24.82 -14.39 -8.29
N ALA A 66 -25.67 -15.17 -8.96
CA ALA A 66 -27.04 -15.39 -8.50
C ALA A 66 -27.07 -16.43 -7.37
N GLU A 67 -27.87 -16.18 -6.33
CA GLU A 67 -28.06 -17.12 -5.20
C GLU A 67 -29.00 -18.28 -5.56
N ILE A 68 -29.96 -18.02 -6.46
CA ILE A 68 -30.91 -19.01 -6.96
C ILE A 68 -30.73 -19.22 -8.46
N ALA A 69 -30.95 -20.45 -8.90
CA ALA A 69 -31.01 -20.76 -10.33
C ALA A 69 -32.30 -20.19 -10.94
N GLY A 70 -32.19 -19.60 -12.12
CA GLY A 70 -33.34 -19.11 -12.85
C GLY A 70 -32.95 -18.43 -14.15
N LYS A 71 -33.94 -18.17 -15.00
CA LYS A 71 -33.76 -17.48 -16.28
C LYS A 71 -33.59 -15.98 -16.03
N VAL A 72 -32.58 -15.35 -16.61
CA VAL A 72 -32.45 -13.88 -16.55
C VAL A 72 -33.50 -13.24 -17.46
N VAL A 73 -34.43 -12.48 -16.87
CA VAL A 73 -35.51 -11.78 -17.56
C VAL A 73 -35.04 -10.41 -18.05
N LYS A 74 -34.19 -9.74 -17.27
CA LYS A 74 -33.70 -8.39 -17.60
C LYS A 74 -32.34 -8.13 -16.98
N ILE A 75 -31.49 -7.41 -17.70
CA ILE A 75 -30.25 -6.83 -17.17
C ILE A 75 -30.49 -5.34 -16.93
N ALA A 76 -30.33 -4.88 -15.69
CA ALA A 76 -30.56 -3.50 -15.28
C ALA A 76 -29.27 -2.68 -15.17
N ALA A 77 -28.14 -3.33 -14.91
CA ALA A 77 -26.81 -2.73 -14.97
C ALA A 77 -26.06 -3.24 -16.21
N GLY A 78 -25.97 -2.40 -17.24
CA GLY A 78 -25.16 -2.69 -18.41
C GLY A 78 -23.66 -2.64 -18.12
N SER A 79 -22.86 -3.18 -19.04
CA SER A 79 -21.40 -3.15 -18.95
C SER A 79 -20.86 -1.72 -18.79
N GLY A 80 -19.88 -1.53 -17.90
CA GLY A 80 -19.24 -0.24 -17.63
C GLY A 80 -20.04 0.73 -16.74
N LYS A 81 -21.26 0.36 -16.33
CA LYS A 81 -22.05 1.18 -15.39
C LYS A 81 -21.50 1.06 -13.97
N ALA A 82 -21.25 2.19 -13.32
CA ALA A 82 -20.94 2.22 -11.90
C ALA A 82 -22.18 1.82 -11.08
N VAL A 83 -22.00 0.89 -10.13
CA VAL A 83 -23.05 0.37 -9.27
C VAL A 83 -22.61 0.43 -7.81
N ARG A 84 -23.58 0.52 -6.90
CA ARG A 84 -23.37 0.51 -5.46
C ARG A 84 -24.03 -0.72 -4.84
N LYS A 85 -23.65 -1.03 -3.60
CA LYS A 85 -24.27 -2.10 -2.83
C LYS A 85 -25.79 -1.88 -2.73
N GLY A 86 -26.56 -2.90 -3.10
CA GLY A 86 -28.02 -2.87 -3.10
C GLY A 86 -28.65 -2.42 -4.42
N ASP A 87 -27.87 -2.00 -5.42
CA ASP A 87 -28.41 -1.65 -6.73
C ASP A 87 -28.84 -2.92 -7.49
N LEU A 88 -29.96 -2.81 -8.21
CA LEU A 88 -30.47 -3.90 -9.06
C LEU A 88 -29.55 -4.11 -10.27
N LEU A 89 -28.92 -5.29 -10.35
CA LEU A 89 -28.04 -5.65 -11.46
C LEU A 89 -28.79 -6.40 -12.56
N ALA A 90 -29.58 -7.41 -12.19
CA ALA A 90 -30.38 -8.22 -13.09
C ALA A 90 -31.65 -8.72 -12.38
N ILE A 91 -32.67 -9.02 -13.16
CA ILE A 91 -33.93 -9.63 -12.71
C ILE A 91 -33.93 -11.07 -13.21
N ILE A 92 -34.11 -12.00 -12.28
CA ILE A 92 -34.28 -13.43 -12.54
C ILE A 92 -35.78 -13.75 -12.47
N ASP A 93 -36.24 -14.67 -13.31
CA ASP A 93 -37.60 -15.19 -13.31
C ASP A 93 -37.89 -15.85 -11.96
N ASP A 94 -38.84 -15.29 -11.22
CA ASP A 94 -39.15 -15.66 -9.84
C ASP A 94 -40.41 -16.52 -9.72
N ALA A 95 -40.99 -17.01 -10.82
CA ALA A 95 -42.27 -17.70 -10.81
C ALA A 95 -42.32 -18.87 -9.80
N ASP A 96 -41.30 -19.71 -9.78
CA ASP A 96 -41.23 -20.85 -8.85
C ASP A 96 -41.10 -20.38 -7.39
N ALA A 97 -40.23 -19.40 -7.13
CA ALA A 97 -40.05 -18.82 -5.81
C ALA A 97 -41.33 -18.14 -5.30
N ALA A 98 -42.04 -17.43 -6.18
CA ALA A 98 -43.30 -16.78 -5.89
C ALA A 98 -44.42 -17.80 -5.58
N LEU A 99 -44.45 -18.93 -6.29
CA LEU A 99 -45.39 -20.02 -6.00
C LEU A 99 -45.08 -20.68 -4.65
N GLN A 100 -43.81 -20.96 -4.35
CA GLN A 100 -43.40 -21.50 -3.05
C GLN A 100 -43.75 -20.53 -1.92
N HIS A 101 -43.43 -19.25 -2.08
CA HIS A 101 -43.78 -18.23 -1.08
C HIS A 101 -45.30 -18.18 -0.80
N ARG A 102 -46.14 -18.27 -1.83
CA ARG A 102 -47.61 -18.32 -1.64
C ARG A 102 -48.06 -19.58 -0.91
N ALA A 103 -47.45 -20.73 -1.19
CA ALA A 103 -47.74 -21.98 -0.50
C ALA A 103 -47.36 -21.87 0.98
N ASP A 104 -46.17 -21.35 1.28
CA ASP A 104 -45.67 -21.13 2.64
C ASP A 104 -46.55 -20.14 3.40
N GLU A 105 -46.97 -19.04 2.77
CA GLU A 105 -47.90 -18.09 3.38
C GLU A 105 -49.27 -18.72 3.69
N ALA A 106 -49.79 -19.56 2.79
CA ALA A 106 -51.04 -20.26 3.01
C ALA A 106 -50.94 -21.24 4.18
N GLU A 107 -49.81 -21.96 4.28
CA GLU A 107 -49.56 -22.88 5.38
C GLU A 107 -49.40 -22.14 6.71
N ARG A 108 -48.67 -21.02 6.73
CA ARG A 108 -48.58 -20.13 7.89
C ARG A 108 -49.97 -19.70 8.37
N LYS A 109 -50.83 -19.21 7.47
CA LYS A 109 -52.21 -18.80 7.81
C LYS A 109 -53.05 -19.97 8.32
N ARG A 110 -52.90 -21.16 7.75
CA ARG A 110 -53.59 -22.37 8.20
C ARG A 110 -53.20 -22.71 9.64
N VAL A 111 -51.90 -22.68 9.95
CA VAL A 111 -51.38 -22.96 11.29
C VAL A 111 -51.80 -21.88 12.28
N GLU A 112 -51.77 -20.60 11.90
CA GLU A 112 -52.25 -19.49 12.73
C GLU A 112 -53.76 -19.63 13.05
N ALA A 113 -54.57 -20.02 12.07
CA ALA A 113 -56.00 -20.27 12.28
C ALA A 113 -56.24 -21.47 13.21
N LEU A 114 -55.46 -22.55 13.05
CA LEU A 114 -55.51 -23.70 13.94
C LEU A 114 -55.13 -23.32 15.37
N LEU A 115 -54.06 -22.54 15.54
CA LEU A 115 -53.63 -22.05 16.85
C LEU A 115 -54.74 -21.24 17.52
N SER A 116 -55.31 -20.26 16.82
CA SER A 116 -56.41 -19.45 17.34
C SER A 116 -57.63 -20.30 17.71
N GLN A 117 -57.93 -21.34 16.93
CA GLN A 117 -59.01 -22.25 17.26
C GLN A 117 -58.71 -23.07 18.52
N GLN A 118 -57.49 -23.59 18.66
CA GLN A 118 -57.08 -24.35 19.85
C GLN A 118 -57.08 -23.48 21.11
N GLU A 119 -56.62 -22.23 21.01
CA GLU A 119 -56.68 -21.26 22.10
C GLU A 119 -58.11 -21.02 22.58
N ARG A 120 -59.07 -20.83 21.66
CA ARG A 120 -60.50 -20.68 22.01
C ARG A 120 -61.09 -21.94 22.63
N VAL A 121 -60.63 -23.13 22.21
CA VAL A 121 -61.06 -24.40 22.81
C VAL A 121 -60.57 -24.49 24.25
N VAL A 122 -59.28 -24.19 24.48
CA VAL A 122 -58.67 -24.18 25.82
C VAL A 122 -59.36 -23.16 26.72
N GLU A 123 -59.58 -21.93 26.24
CA GLU A 123 -60.27 -20.89 27.01
C GLU A 123 -61.67 -21.34 27.42
N ARG A 124 -62.43 -21.93 26.49
CA ARG A 124 -63.78 -22.44 26.77
C ARG A 124 -63.77 -23.59 27.78
N GLN A 125 -62.82 -24.52 27.67
CA GLN A 125 -62.67 -25.63 28.62
C GLN A 125 -62.34 -25.10 30.02
N GLN A 126 -61.42 -24.14 30.13
CA GLN A 126 -61.09 -23.50 31.40
C GLN A 126 -62.31 -22.82 32.04
N GLN A 127 -63.13 -22.12 31.25
CA GLN A 127 -64.37 -21.50 31.75
C GLN A 127 -65.40 -22.55 32.22
N LEU A 128 -65.50 -23.70 31.55
CA LEU A 128 -66.43 -24.77 31.93
C LEU A 128 -66.00 -25.49 33.23
N VAL A 129 -64.69 -25.71 33.42
CA VAL A 129 -64.13 -26.24 34.68
C VAL A 129 -64.43 -25.29 35.83
N GLN A 130 -64.17 -23.99 35.65
CA GLN A 130 -64.42 -22.97 36.68
C GLN A 130 -65.90 -22.90 37.11
N LYS A 131 -66.82 -23.12 36.17
CA LYS A 131 -68.27 -23.14 36.44
C LYS A 131 -68.78 -24.48 36.99
N GLY A 132 -67.90 -25.49 37.16
CA GLY A 132 -68.24 -26.80 37.70
C GLY A 132 -69.04 -27.70 36.74
N PHE A 133 -69.10 -27.37 35.45
CA PHE A 133 -69.87 -28.14 34.46
C PHE A 133 -69.10 -29.36 33.91
N ILE A 134 -67.78 -29.44 34.10
CA ILE A 134 -66.93 -30.56 33.67
C ILE A 134 -65.86 -30.91 34.73
N SER A 135 -65.47 -32.19 34.79
CA SER A 135 -64.44 -32.73 35.71
C SER A 135 -63.04 -32.25 35.34
N GLN A 136 -62.16 -32.03 36.34
CA GLN A 136 -60.75 -31.66 36.13
C GLN A 136 -59.95 -32.70 35.30
N ASN A 137 -60.42 -33.95 35.22
CA ASN A 137 -59.81 -35.00 34.40
C ASN A 137 -60.28 -35.01 32.93
N ALA A 138 -61.22 -34.14 32.54
CA ALA A 138 -61.76 -34.02 31.19
C ALA A 138 -61.32 -32.74 30.45
N ALA A 139 -60.53 -31.89 31.13
CA ALA A 139 -59.84 -30.73 30.59
C ALA A 139 -58.39 -31.08 30.28
#